data_AF-A0A537VHL5-F1
#
_entry.id   AF-A0A537VHL5-F1
#
_cell.length_a   1.000
_cell.length_b   1.000
_cell.length_c   1.000
_cell.angle_alpha   90.00
_cell.angle_beta   90.00
_cell.angle_gamma   90.00
#
_symmetry.space_group_name_H-M   'P 1'
#
loop_
_entity.id
_entity.type
_entity.pdbx_description
1 polymer ?
#
loop_
_entity_poly.entity_id
_entity_poly.type
_entity_poly.pdbx_seq_one_letter_code
_entity_poly.pdbx_strand_id
1 'polypeptide(L)'
;MALRKFIIERDIPKVGTFEREQLRAAAAKSNEVLHQLGPDIQWVESYVADNKTFCVYLAKDEAIIRKHAEVSGFPATKITEVKKMIDPTTAAA
;
A
#
# COMPACT_ATOMS: atom_id res chain seq x y z
N MET A 1 -18.77 -6.28 -1.10
CA MET A 1 -18.69 -4.91 -1.66
C MET A 1 -17.53 -4.87 -2.64
N ALA A 2 -17.59 -4.07 -3.71
CA ALA A 2 -16.47 -3.98 -4.64
C ALA A 2 -15.31 -3.19 -4.00
N LEU A 3 -14.13 -3.78 -3.95
CA LEU A 3 -12.91 -3.09 -3.52
C LEU A 3 -12.43 -2.14 -4.62
N ARG A 4 -11.92 -0.97 -4.22
CA ARG A 4 -11.36 0.05 -5.10
C ARG A 4 -9.85 0.01 -5.01
N LYS A 5 -9.16 0.37 -6.08
CA LYS A 5 -7.69 0.39 -6.10
C LYS A 5 -7.17 1.74 -5.59
N PHE A 6 -6.16 1.69 -4.74
CA PHE A 6 -5.49 2.85 -4.18
C PHE A 6 -3.97 2.74 -4.37
N ILE A 7 -3.34 3.88 -4.64
CA ILE A 7 -1.89 4.07 -4.52
C ILE A 7 -1.63 4.81 -3.22
N ILE A 8 -0.77 4.24 -2.39
CA ILE A 8 -0.40 4.78 -1.09
C ILE A 8 1.07 5.16 -1.13
N GLU A 9 1.39 6.40 -0.80
CA GLU A 9 2.75 6.87 -0.64
C GLU A 9 3.11 6.87 0.86
N ARG A 10 4.32 6.43 1.19
CA ARG A 10 4.85 6.45 2.56
C ARG A 10 6.27 6.98 2.53
N ASP A 11 6.49 8.15 3.09
CA ASP A 11 7.84 8.73 3.23
C ASP A 11 8.58 8.00 4.35
N ILE A 12 9.61 7.26 3.98
CA ILE A 12 10.46 6.46 4.88
C ILE A 12 11.91 6.72 4.46
N PRO A 13 12.62 7.63 5.16
CA PRO A 13 13.99 7.99 4.78
C PRO A 13 14.90 6.76 4.69
N LYS A 14 15.68 6.69 3.61
CA LYS A 14 16.63 5.60 3.33
C LYS A 14 16.01 4.19 3.26
N VAL A 15 14.70 4.06 3.04
CA VAL A 15 14.05 2.74 2.92
C VAL A 15 14.62 1.91 1.76
N GLY A 16 15.17 2.55 0.73
CA GLY A 16 15.86 1.86 -0.36
C GLY A 16 17.14 1.13 0.07
N THR A 17 17.72 1.49 1.23
CA THR A 17 18.89 0.82 1.80
C THR A 17 18.52 -0.23 2.84
N PHE A 18 17.24 -0.54 3.03
CA PHE A 18 16.82 -1.54 4.00
C PHE A 18 17.21 -2.93 3.53
N GLU A 19 17.80 -3.69 4.45
CA GLU A 19 18.18 -5.07 4.21
C GLU A 19 16.93 -5.96 4.11
N ARG A 20 17.11 -7.13 3.48
CA ARG A 20 16.04 -8.10 3.25
C ARG A 20 15.26 -8.46 4.52
N GLU A 21 15.94 -8.57 5.65
CA GLU A 21 15.32 -8.91 6.94
C GLU A 21 14.45 -7.78 7.48
N GLN A 22 14.86 -6.51 7.30
CA GLN A 22 14.07 -5.34 7.67
C GLN A 22 12.79 -5.25 6.84
N LEU A 23 12.91 -5.46 5.52
CA LEU A 23 11.75 -5.50 4.61
C LEU A 23 10.82 -6.66 4.94
N ARG A 24 11.36 -7.84 5.27
CA ARG A 24 10.58 -9.01 5.71
C ARG A 24 9.80 -8.71 6.99
N ALA A 25 10.44 -8.09 7.98
CA ALA A 25 9.79 -7.73 9.24
C ALA A 25 8.66 -6.70 9.02
N ALA A 26 8.91 -5.69 8.17
CA ALA A 26 7.88 -4.70 7.82
C ALA A 26 6.68 -5.34 7.11
N ALA A 27 6.92 -6.24 6.15
CA ALA A 27 5.86 -6.98 5.46
C ALA A 27 5.07 -7.88 6.43
N ALA A 28 5.75 -8.57 7.34
CA ALA A 28 5.10 -9.40 8.36
C ALA A 28 4.18 -8.56 9.26
N LYS A 29 4.64 -7.38 9.70
CA LYS A 29 3.82 -6.47 10.51
C LYS A 29 2.60 -5.96 9.75
N SER A 30 2.77 -5.58 8.48
CA SER A 30 1.66 -5.17 7.63
C SER A 30 0.60 -6.27 7.49
N ASN A 31 1.04 -7.52 7.26
CA ASN A 31 0.16 -8.69 7.12
C ASN A 31 -0.61 -9.01 8.40
N GLU A 32 0.02 -8.89 9.56
CA GLU A 32 -0.64 -9.06 10.86
C GLU A 32 -1.83 -8.10 11.00
N VAL A 33 -1.63 -6.81 10.67
CA VAL A 33 -2.69 -5.79 10.76
C VAL A 33 -3.76 -6.00 9.71
N LEU A 34 -3.40 -6.40 8.48
CA LEU A 34 -4.38 -6.74 7.45
C LEU A 34 -5.31 -7.88 7.92
N HIS A 35 -4.76 -8.90 8.59
CA HIS A 35 -5.57 -9.98 9.15
C HIS A 35 -6.60 -9.49 10.18
N GLN A 36 -6.24 -8.48 10.98
CA GLN A 36 -7.16 -7.86 11.96
C GLN A 36 -8.25 -7.00 11.31
N LEU A 37 -7.96 -6.37 10.17
CA LEU A 37 -8.91 -5.51 9.44
C LEU A 37 -9.85 -6.30 8.53
N GLY A 38 -9.53 -7.56 8.24
CA GLY A 38 -10.41 -8.47 7.51
C GLY A 38 -10.49 -8.18 6.01
N PRO A 39 -11.56 -8.63 5.32
CA PRO A 39 -11.62 -8.69 3.87
C PRO A 39 -11.88 -7.34 3.18
N ASP A 40 -12.10 -6.28 3.94
CA ASP A 40 -12.37 -4.93 3.42
C ASP A 40 -11.09 -4.21 2.93
N ILE A 41 -9.92 -4.84 3.11
CA ILE A 41 -8.62 -4.33 2.67
C ILE A 41 -7.72 -5.49 2.24
N GLN A 42 -6.96 -5.27 1.16
CA GLN A 42 -5.98 -6.20 0.64
C GLN A 42 -4.77 -5.42 0.14
N TRP A 43 -3.59 -5.82 0.61
CA TRP A 43 -2.33 -5.38 0.04
C TRP A 43 -2.01 -6.21 -1.21
N VAL A 44 -1.75 -5.54 -2.33
CA VAL A 44 -1.37 -6.20 -3.59
C VAL A 44 0.16 -6.30 -3.66
N GLU A 45 0.83 -5.16 -3.60
CA GLU A 45 2.28 -5.06 -3.70
C GLU A 45 2.80 -3.70 -3.21
N SER A 46 4.11 -3.61 -3.01
CA SER A 46 4.80 -2.37 -2.67
C SER A 46 6.08 -2.23 -3.47
N TYR A 47 6.34 -1.03 -3.97
CA TYR A 47 7.57 -0.62 -4.61
C TYR A 47 8.39 0.18 -3.62
N VAL A 48 9.63 -0.24 -3.38
CA VAL A 48 10.57 0.45 -2.49
C VAL A 48 11.49 1.30 -3.36
N ALA A 49 11.49 2.61 -3.11
CA ALA A 49 12.43 3.57 -3.69
C ALA A 49 13.37 4.10 -2.61
N ASP A 50 14.25 5.05 -2.93
CA ASP A 50 15.29 5.52 -2.01
C ASP A 50 14.74 6.00 -0.65
N ASN A 51 13.74 6.87 -0.66
CA ASN A 51 13.21 7.53 0.55
C ASN A 51 11.70 7.41 0.71
N LYS A 52 11.06 6.56 -0.10
CA LYS A 52 9.61 6.40 -0.14
C LYS A 52 9.25 5.00 -0.58
N THR A 53 8.10 4.53 -0.12
CA THR A 53 7.45 3.35 -0.71
C THR A 53 6.14 3.75 -1.37
N PHE A 54 5.80 3.03 -2.45
CA PHE A 54 4.53 3.14 -3.15
C PHE A 54 3.80 1.81 -3.02
N CYS A 55 2.66 1.78 -2.36
CA CYS A 55 1.91 0.56 -2.13
C CYS A 55 0.62 0.56 -2.95
N VAL A 56 0.32 -0.57 -3.59
CA VAL A 56 -0.95 -0.80 -4.29
C VAL A 56 -1.86 -1.61 -3.39
N TYR A 57 -3.02 -1.04 -3.04
CA TYR A 57 -4.00 -1.67 -2.18
C TYR A 57 -5.34 -1.76 -2.90
N LEU A 58 -6.10 -2.81 -2.60
CA LEU A 58 -7.54 -2.88 -2.84
C LEU A 58 -8.23 -2.64 -1.51
N ALA A 59 -9.15 -1.68 -1.43
CA ALA A 59 -9.84 -1.36 -0.18
C ALA A 59 -11.27 -0.90 -0.42
N LYS A 60 -12.12 -1.06 0.58
CA LYS A 60 -13.49 -0.55 0.56
C LYS A 60 -13.53 0.98 0.43
N ASP A 61 -12.65 1.67 1.17
CA ASP A 61 -12.54 3.12 1.21
C ASP A 61 -11.15 3.56 1.72
N GLU A 62 -10.90 4.86 1.74
CA GLU A 62 -9.65 5.43 2.27
C GLU A 62 -9.52 5.26 3.79
N ALA A 63 -10.64 5.20 4.53
CA ALA A 63 -10.62 5.15 5.98
C ALA A 63 -10.01 3.85 6.50
N ILE A 64 -10.29 2.71 5.86
CA ILE A 64 -9.67 1.43 6.26
C ILE A 64 -8.16 1.39 5.97
N ILE A 65 -7.69 2.09 4.93
CA ILE A 65 -6.26 2.25 4.65
C ILE A 65 -5.60 3.11 5.73
N ARG A 66 -6.24 4.21 6.14
CA ARG A 66 -5.75 5.06 7.24
C ARG A 66 -5.65 4.27 8.55
N LYS A 67 -6.66 3.45 8.85
CA LYS A 67 -6.64 2.55 10.01
C LYS A 67 -5.51 1.52 9.93
N HIS A 68 -5.25 0.93 8.76
CA HIS A 68 -4.09 0.05 8.56
C HIS A 68 -2.78 0.77 8.85
N ALA A 69 -2.61 1.98 8.30
CA ALA A 69 -1.42 2.79 8.49
C ALA A 69 -1.17 3.12 9.98
N GLU A 70 -2.22 3.52 10.70
CA GLU A 70 -2.17 3.81 12.13
C GLU A 70 -1.75 2.59 12.96
N VAL A 71 -2.43 1.45 12.77
CA VAL A 71 -2.19 0.24 13.58
C VAL A 71 -0.87 -0.45 13.24
N SER A 72 -0.43 -0.38 11.98
CA SER A 72 0.84 -0.98 11.55
C SER A 72 2.08 -0.16 11.93
N GLY A 73 1.91 1.11 12.33
CA GLY A 73 3.02 2.01 12.61
C GLY A 73 3.72 2.53 11.35
N PHE A 74 3.14 2.28 10.17
CA PHE A 74 3.59 2.85 8.91
C PHE A 74 2.61 3.97 8.54
N PRO A 75 2.93 5.26 8.73
CA PRO A 75 2.03 6.33 8.32
C PRO A 75 1.89 6.36 6.79
N ALA A 76 0.67 6.56 6.29
CA ALA A 76 0.41 6.84 4.89
C ALA A 76 0.46 8.36 4.68
N THR A 77 1.45 8.85 3.94
CA THR A 77 1.61 10.29 3.73
C THR A 77 0.65 10.81 2.67
N LYS A 78 0.32 9.97 1.68
CA LYS A 78 -0.74 10.26 0.71
C LYS A 78 -1.46 8.98 0.29
N ILE A 79 -2.78 9.07 0.17
CA ILE A 79 -3.64 7.98 -0.32
C ILE A 79 -4.39 8.52 -1.52
N THR A 80 -4.27 7.87 -2.67
CA THR A 80 -4.88 8.29 -3.93
C THR A 80 -5.72 7.16 -4.49
N GLU A 81 -7.01 7.37 -4.65
CA GLU A 81 -7.88 6.40 -5.33
C GLU A 81 -7.58 6.38 -6.84
N VAL A 82 -7.33 5.20 -7.38
CA VAL A 82 -7.14 4.97 -8.81
C VAL A 82 -8.50 4.84 -9.47
N LYS A 83 -8.88 5.85 -10.25
CA LYS A 83 -10.16 5.86 -10.97
C LYS A 83 -10.11 5.10 -12.30
N LYS A 84 -8.97 5.12 -12.98
CA LYS A 84 -8.74 4.48 -14.28
C LYS A 84 -7.29 4.03 -14.38
N MET A 85 -7.05 2.94 -15.11
CA MET A 85 -5.72 2.49 -15.51
C MET A 85 -5.60 2.65 -17.02
N ILE A 86 -4.45 3.13 -17.47
CA ILE A 86 -4.07 3.10 -18.87
C ILE A 86 -2.72 2.40 -18.96
N ASP A 87 -2.50 1.73 -20.08
CA ASP A 87 -1.25 1.11 -20.45
C ASP A 87 -1.07 1.27 -21.99
N PRO A 88 0.06 0.83 -22.58
CA PRO A 88 0.25 0.95 -24.03
C PRO A 88 -0.85 0.30 -24.88
N THR A 89 -1.56 -0.72 -24.37
CA THR A 89 -2.66 -1.37 -25.10
C THR A 89 -3.93 -0.53 -25.11
N THR A 90 -4.10 0.37 -24.13
CA THR A 90 -5.21 1.33 -24.10
C THR A 90 -5.19 2.26 -25.32
N ALA A 91 -4.02 2.50 -25.93
CA ALA A 91 -3.91 3.32 -27.13
C ALA A 91 -4.58 2.72 -28.36
N ALA A 92 -4.82 1.40 -28.37
CA ALA A 92 -5.42 0.66 -29.48
C ALA A 92 -6.82 0.09 -29.16
N ALA A 93 -7.33 0.34 -27.95
CA ALA A 93 -8.58 -0.21 -27.43
C ALA A 93 -9.82 0.59 -27.86
#